data_AF-T1ALX8-F1
#
_entry.id   AF-T1ALX8-F1
#
_cell.length_a   1.000
_cell.length_b   1.000
_cell.length_c   1.000
_cell.angle_alpha   90.00
_cell.angle_beta   90.00
_cell.angle_gamma   90.00
#
_symmetry.space_group_name_H-M   'P 1'
#
loop_
_entity.id
_entity.type
_entity.pdbx_description
1 polymer ?
#
loop_
_entity_poly.entity_id
_entity_poly.type
_entity_poly.pdbx_seq_one_letter_code
_entity_poly.pdbx_strand_id
1 'polypeptide(L)'
;RPVQRSGEATDASLTVEIEDQAVCPVYRAERFSGIPNRAAPFWMQRRLQAVGQRSVSGIVDVANYVLLDVGQPLHTFDLARLDPGGDGLVLGVRQARSGERLKCLGRG
;
A
#
# COMPACT_ATOMS: atom_id res chain seq x y z
N ARG A 1 -14.55 4.85 14.71
CA ARG A 1 -13.46 5.83 14.90
C ARG A 1 -13.15 6.43 13.52
N PRO A 2 -13.03 7.75 13.37
CA PRO A 2 -12.66 8.33 12.08
C PRO A 2 -11.24 7.90 11.70
N VAL A 3 -11.03 7.60 10.42
CA VAL A 3 -9.68 7.45 9.85
C VAL A 3 -9.03 8.82 9.91
N GLN A 4 -8.00 8.97 10.72
CA GLN A 4 -7.23 10.22 10.77
C GLN A 4 -6.29 10.25 9.56
N ARG A 5 -6.38 11.32 8.77
CA ARG A 5 -5.36 11.67 7.76
C ARG A 5 -4.31 12.50 8.47
N SER A 6 -3.04 12.12 8.36
CA SER A 6 -1.94 12.85 8.97
C SER A 6 -1.63 14.08 8.12
N GLY A 7 -2.42 15.15 8.28
CA GLY A 7 -2.11 16.49 7.75
C GLY A 7 -1.31 17.36 8.73
N GLU A 8 -1.08 16.90 9.95
CA GLU A 8 -0.38 17.67 10.99
C GLU A 8 0.68 16.82 11.71
N ALA A 9 1.83 17.44 11.89
CA ALA A 9 3.08 16.86 12.32
C ALA A 9 3.04 16.30 13.76
N THR A 10 2.97 14.98 13.90
CA THR A 10 3.54 14.23 15.05
C THR A 10 3.67 12.72 14.80
N ASP A 11 3.65 12.28 13.53
CA ASP A 11 3.88 10.90 13.11
C ASP A 11 5.11 10.94 12.19
N ALA A 12 6.12 10.09 12.43
CA ALA A 12 7.40 10.12 11.72
C ALA A 12 7.19 10.36 10.20
N SER A 13 7.89 11.36 9.64
CA SER A 13 7.66 11.83 8.27
C SER A 13 7.78 10.68 7.27
N LEU A 14 6.82 10.60 6.34
CA LEU A 14 6.88 9.67 5.20
C LEU A 14 7.41 10.42 3.99
N THR A 15 8.56 10.00 3.47
CA THR A 15 9.16 10.55 2.25
C THR A 15 9.22 9.47 1.17
N VAL A 16 8.98 9.85 -0.08
CA VAL A 16 9.19 9.01 -1.25
C VAL A 16 10.39 9.54 -2.02
N GLU A 17 11.36 8.68 -2.27
CA GLU A 17 12.54 9.01 -3.06
C GLU A 17 12.52 8.19 -4.35
N ILE A 18 12.55 8.85 -5.50
CA ILE A 18 12.58 8.20 -6.80
C ILE A 18 13.95 8.44 -7.42
N GLU A 19 14.72 7.38 -7.61
CA GLU A 19 16.08 7.46 -8.14
C GLU A 19 16.10 7.75 -9.65
N ASP A 20 15.14 7.18 -10.39
CA ASP A 20 15.04 7.33 -11.84
C ASP A 20 13.61 7.75 -12.25
N GLN A 21 13.44 9.05 -12.48
CA GLN A 21 12.15 9.61 -12.90
C GLN A 21 11.79 9.30 -14.36
N ALA A 22 12.73 8.87 -15.19
CA ALA A 22 12.43 8.43 -16.55
C ALA A 22 11.71 7.07 -16.53
N VAL A 23 12.06 6.21 -15.57
CA VAL A 23 11.39 4.91 -15.35
C VAL A 23 10.13 5.03 -14.51
N CYS A 24 10.16 5.86 -13.46
CA CYS A 24 9.02 6.10 -12.58
C CYS A 24 8.75 7.60 -12.45
N PRO A 25 7.90 8.19 -13.32
CA PRO A 25 7.69 9.63 -13.29
C PRO A 25 6.96 10.10 -12.01
N VAL A 26 6.13 9.23 -11.41
CA VAL A 26 5.36 9.55 -10.21
C VAL A 26 5.20 8.31 -9.33
N TYR A 27 5.51 8.46 -8.05
CA TYR A 27 5.14 7.52 -7.00
C TYR A 27 4.57 8.30 -5.82
N ARG A 28 3.41 7.87 -5.30
CA ARG A 28 2.71 8.52 -4.18
C ARG A 28 2.47 7.50 -3.08
N ALA A 29 2.65 7.92 -1.85
CA ALA A 29 2.39 7.10 -0.68
C ALA A 29 1.69 7.95 0.39
N GLU A 30 0.81 7.32 1.14
CA GLU A 30 0.11 7.91 2.27
C GLU A 30 0.19 6.94 3.44
N ARG A 31 0.39 7.46 4.65
CA ARG A 31 0.45 6.68 5.88
C ARG A 31 -0.90 6.72 6.57
N PHE A 32 -1.39 5.54 6.97
CA PHE A 32 -2.60 5.42 7.77
C PHE A 32 -2.31 4.63 9.05
N SER A 33 -2.70 5.20 10.20
CA SER A 33 -2.50 4.60 11.53
C SER A 33 -3.85 4.25 12.15
N GLY A 34 -3.88 3.18 12.96
CA GLY A 34 -5.07 2.80 13.74
C GLY A 34 -6.24 2.20 12.95
N ILE A 35 -5.99 1.71 11.72
CA ILE A 35 -7.01 1.03 10.90
C ILE A 35 -7.06 -0.47 11.26
N PRO A 36 -8.19 -0.99 11.76
CA PRO A 36 -8.33 -2.42 12.01
C PRO A 36 -8.49 -3.19 10.69
N ASN A 37 -7.63 -4.18 10.44
CA ASN A 37 -7.76 -5.06 9.26
C ASN A 37 -8.80 -6.16 9.49
N ARG A 38 -10.08 -5.81 9.35
CA ARG A 38 -11.23 -6.74 9.45
C ARG A 38 -11.70 -7.17 8.06
N ALA A 39 -12.62 -8.11 7.96
CA ALA A 39 -13.27 -8.44 6.69
C ALA A 39 -13.93 -7.21 6.06
N ALA A 40 -13.89 -7.10 4.73
CA ALA A 40 -14.58 -6.04 4.00
C ALA A 40 -16.11 -6.10 4.22
N PRO A 41 -16.85 -5.00 4.02
CA PRO A 41 -18.30 -5.05 4.02
C PRO A 41 -18.85 -6.04 2.98
N PHE A 42 -19.97 -6.70 3.27
CA PHE A 42 -20.55 -7.75 2.42
C PHE A 42 -20.76 -7.31 0.97
N TRP A 43 -21.23 -6.08 0.74
CA TRP A 43 -21.44 -5.54 -0.60
C TRP A 43 -20.13 -5.45 -1.40
N MET A 44 -19.02 -5.14 -0.74
CA MET A 44 -17.70 -5.01 -1.38
C MET A 44 -17.18 -6.39 -1.76
N GLN A 45 -17.26 -7.35 -0.83
CA GLN A 45 -16.88 -8.74 -1.09
C GLN A 45 -17.65 -9.31 -2.29
N ARG A 46 -18.97 -9.09 -2.36
CA ARG A 46 -19.79 -9.55 -3.49
C ARG A 46 -19.39 -8.91 -4.82
N ARG A 47 -19.08 -7.62 -4.84
CA ARG A 47 -18.61 -6.94 -6.06
C ARG A 47 -17.28 -7.50 -6.54
N LEU A 48 -16.32 -7.73 -5.63
CA LEU A 48 -15.04 -8.36 -5.97
C LEU A 48 -15.24 -9.79 -6.50
N GLN A 49 -16.06 -10.61 -5.82
CA GLN A 49 -16.34 -11.98 -6.24
C GLN A 49 -17.03 -12.05 -7.61
N ALA A 50 -17.93 -11.11 -7.92
CA ALA A 50 -18.63 -11.06 -9.19
C ALA A 50 -17.69 -10.86 -10.40
N VAL A 51 -16.48 -10.33 -10.17
CA VAL A 51 -15.44 -10.18 -11.20
C VAL A 51 -14.29 -11.19 -11.03
N GLY A 52 -14.53 -12.28 -10.31
CA GLY A 52 -13.57 -13.37 -10.12
C GLY A 52 -12.46 -13.08 -9.09
N GLN A 53 -12.54 -11.98 -8.35
CA GLN A 53 -11.58 -11.67 -7.29
C GLN A 53 -11.99 -12.30 -5.95
N ARG A 54 -11.06 -13.00 -5.32
CA ARG A 54 -11.24 -13.56 -3.97
C ARG A 54 -11.02 -12.46 -2.93
N SER A 55 -11.97 -12.29 -2.02
CA SER A 55 -11.78 -11.44 -0.83
C SER A 55 -10.66 -12.00 0.07
N VAL A 56 -9.77 -11.13 0.53
CA VAL A 56 -8.59 -11.51 1.34
C VAL A 56 -8.65 -10.91 2.73
N SER A 57 -8.75 -9.58 2.81
CA SER A 57 -8.91 -8.82 4.05
C SER A 57 -9.45 -7.44 3.68
N GLY A 58 -10.04 -6.70 4.62
CA GLY A 58 -10.65 -5.40 4.32
C GLY A 58 -9.69 -4.40 3.69
N ILE A 59 -8.43 -4.35 4.15
CA ILE A 59 -7.42 -3.45 3.58
C ILE A 59 -7.04 -3.87 2.15
N VAL A 60 -6.80 -5.17 1.91
CA VAL A 60 -6.48 -5.69 0.57
C VAL A 60 -7.66 -5.53 -0.38
N ASP A 61 -8.87 -5.77 0.11
CA ASP A 61 -10.10 -5.67 -0.66
C ASP A 61 -10.40 -4.23 -1.06
N VAL A 62 -10.10 -3.24 -0.20
CA VAL A 62 -10.21 -1.82 -0.57
C VAL A 62 -9.25 -1.47 -1.71
N ALA A 63 -7.99 -1.91 -1.64
CA ALA A 63 -7.02 -1.68 -2.72
C ALA A 63 -7.47 -2.30 -4.05
N ASN A 64 -7.96 -3.55 -4.00
CA ASN A 64 -8.50 -4.23 -5.19
C ASN A 64 -9.78 -3.56 -5.70
N TYR A 65 -10.64 -3.10 -4.80
CA TYR A 65 -11.88 -2.44 -5.15
C TYR A 65 -11.62 -1.12 -5.88
N VAL A 66 -10.70 -0.30 -5.37
CA VAL A 66 -10.29 0.96 -6.03
C VAL A 66 -9.65 0.68 -7.39
N LEU A 67 -8.79 -0.33 -7.49
CA LEU A 67 -8.23 -0.76 -8.78
C LEU A 67 -9.33 -1.05 -9.80
N LEU A 68 -10.35 -1.81 -9.42
CA LEU A 68 -11.44 -2.20 -10.32
C LEU A 68 -12.41 -1.06 -10.63
N ASP A 69 -12.57 -0.10 -9.72
CA ASP A 69 -13.50 1.01 -9.84
C ASP A 69 -12.93 2.16 -10.69
N VAL A 70 -11.67 2.55 -10.44
CA VAL A 70 -11.04 3.72 -11.11
C VAL A 70 -9.79 3.38 -11.92
N GLY A 71 -9.41 2.11 -12.01
CA GLY A 71 -8.28 1.67 -12.83
C GLY A 71 -6.90 1.95 -12.23
N GLN A 72 -6.81 2.39 -10.96
CA GLN A 72 -5.54 2.72 -10.30
C GLN A 72 -5.07 1.56 -9.41
N PRO A 73 -3.95 0.88 -9.75
CA PRO A 73 -3.35 -0.11 -8.86
C PRO A 73 -2.84 0.55 -7.58
N LEU A 74 -3.13 -0.07 -6.45
CA LEU A 74 -2.66 0.33 -5.14
C LEU A 74 -1.99 -0.86 -4.46
N HIS A 75 -0.98 -0.57 -3.64
CA HIS A 75 -0.38 -1.54 -2.75
C HIS A 75 -0.36 -1.01 -1.32
N THR A 76 -0.65 -1.88 -0.37
CA THR A 76 -0.65 -1.54 1.06
C THR A 76 0.50 -2.26 1.73
N PHE A 77 1.46 -1.50 2.26
CA PHE A 77 2.55 -2.03 3.06
C PHE A 77 2.16 -2.06 4.53
N ASP A 78 2.58 -3.11 5.25
CA ASP A 78 2.45 -3.17 6.70
C ASP A 78 3.53 -2.28 7.32
N LEU A 79 3.11 -1.15 7.89
CA LEU A 79 4.00 -0.16 8.49
C LEU A 79 4.90 -0.77 9.58
N ALA A 80 4.41 -1.76 10.34
CA ALA A 80 5.18 -2.40 11.40
C ALA A 80 6.33 -3.28 10.86
N ARG A 81 6.34 -3.56 9.56
CA ARG A 81 7.36 -4.37 8.88
C ARG A 81 8.32 -3.55 8.03
N LEU A 82 8.12 -2.23 7.95
CA LEU A 82 9.03 -1.33 7.25
C LEU A 82 10.14 -0.88 8.20
N ASP A 83 11.36 -0.78 7.68
CA ASP A 83 12.49 -0.25 8.41
C ASP A 83 12.49 1.30 8.32
N PRO A 84 12.31 2.02 9.45
CA PRO A 84 12.44 3.47 9.46
C PRO A 84 13.94 3.79 9.36
N GLY A 85 14.43 4.14 8.16
CA GLY A 85 15.84 4.43 7.88
C GLY A 85 16.42 5.68 8.58
N GLY A 86 15.90 6.08 9.75
CA GLY A 86 16.32 7.24 10.54
C GLY A 86 15.15 7.86 11.29
N ASP A 87 15.12 9.20 11.35
CA ASP A 87 14.06 10.00 12.02
C ASP A 87 12.70 9.97 11.31
N GLY A 88 12.56 9.15 10.25
CA GLY A 88 11.40 9.08 9.37
C GLY A 88 11.36 7.78 8.57
N LEU A 89 10.21 7.53 7.91
CA LEU A 89 10.06 6.43 6.97
C LEU A 89 10.36 6.93 5.55
N VAL A 90 11.36 6.35 4.90
CA VAL A 90 11.68 6.65 3.50
C VAL A 90 11.33 5.44 2.63
N LEU A 91 10.48 5.65 1.63
CA LEU A 91 10.20 4.68 0.58
C LEU A 91 11.03 4.98 -0.65
N GLY A 92 12.10 4.20 -0.85
CA GLY A 92 12.97 4.29 -2.03
C GLY A 92 12.40 3.52 -3.22
N VAL A 93 12.27 4.20 -4.36
CA VAL A 93 11.87 3.64 -5.65
C VAL A 93 13.09 3.68 -6.56
N ARG A 94 13.65 2.50 -6.82
CA ARG A 94 14.87 2.33 -7.62
C ARG A 94 14.86 1.03 -8.40
N GLN A 95 15.76 0.94 -9.36
CA GLN A 95 16.09 -0.32 -10.01
C GLN A 95 16.70 -1.31 -9.00
N ALA A 96 16.46 -2.60 -9.25
CA ALA A 96 17.12 -3.66 -8.51
C ALA A 96 18.62 -3.67 -8.82
N ARG A 97 19.46 -3.92 -7.80
CA ARG A 97 20.90 -4.08 -7.96
C ARG A 97 21.22 -5.49 -8.47
N SER A 98 22.36 -5.65 -9.15
CA SER A 98 22.80 -6.96 -9.61
C SER A 98 22.93 -7.94 -8.44
N GLY A 99 22.28 -9.10 -8.56
CA GLY A 99 22.24 -10.13 -7.53
C GLY A 99 21.26 -9.89 -6.37
N GLU A 100 20.53 -8.77 -6.37
CA GLU A 100 19.51 -8.49 -5.37
C GLU A 100 18.34 -9.49 -5.45
N ARG A 101 17.82 -9.91 -4.30
CA ARG A 101 16.76 -10.91 -4.19
C ARG A 101 15.58 -10.36 -3.42
N LEU A 102 14.37 -10.62 -3.93
CA LEU A 102 13.12 -10.29 -3.27
C LEU A 102 12.28 -11.56 -3.12
N LYS A 103 11.75 -11.81 -1.93
CA LYS A 103 10.73 -12.83 -1.72
C LYS A 103 9.37 -12.25 -2.10
N CYS A 104 8.86 -12.63 -3.27
CA CYS A 104 7.53 -12.21 -3.71
C CYS A 104 6.42 -12.90 -2.91
N LEU A 105 5.26 -12.23 -2.83
CA LEU A 105 4.04 -12.84 -2.32
C LEU A 105 3.52 -13.85 -3.36
N GLY A 106 3.92 -15.11 -3.25
CA GLY A 106 3.38 -16.20 -4.07
C GLY A 106 1.99 -16.64 -3.60
N ARG A 107 1.34 -17.50 -4.40
CA ARG A 107 0.47 -18.52 -3.80
C ARG A 107 1.41 -19.61 -3.27
N GLY A 108 1.13 -20.13 -2.07
CA GLY A 108 1.87 -21.25 -1.51
C GLY A 108 1.99 -22.42 -2.48
#